data_AF-A0A7C9ABY1-F1
#
_entry.id   AF-A0A7C9ABY1-F1
#
_cell.length_a   1.000
_cell.length_b   1.000
_cell.length_c   1.000
_cell.angle_alpha   90.00
_cell.angle_beta   90.00
_cell.angle_gamma   90.00
#
_symmetry.space_group_name_H-M   'P 1'
#
loop_
_entity.id
_entity.type
_entity.pdbx_description
1 polymer ?
#
loop_
_entity_poly.entity_id
_entity_poly.type
_entity_poly.pdbx_seq_one_letter_code
_entity_poly.pdbx_strand_id
1 'polypeptide(L)'
;VRMRLKDVRWFVMGDDDTMFYPDNLVRVLKKYDHTQMYYIGSNSETHLQNIVFSNGMAFGGAGFAISYPLANKIDRMLDGCIQRYPEKIALDDRIHACISELGVPLTREPG
;
A
#
# COMPACT_ATOMS: atom_id res chain seq x y z
N VAL A 1 11.73 -3.90 -6.85
CA VAL A 1 11.89 -5.17 -7.60
C VAL A 1 12.67 -4.93 -8.89
N ARG A 2 12.19 -4.08 -9.80
CA ARG A 2 12.95 -3.55 -10.95
C ARG A 2 14.31 -2.92 -10.61
N MET A 3 14.43 -2.25 -9.45
CA MET A 3 15.67 -1.61 -9.00
C MET A 3 16.75 -2.57 -8.42
N ARG A 4 16.51 -3.89 -8.39
CA ARG A 4 17.46 -4.92 -7.91
C ARG A 4 18.08 -4.65 -6.51
N LEU A 5 17.33 -3.99 -5.64
CA LEU A 5 17.73 -3.78 -4.24
C LEU A 5 17.81 -5.13 -3.52
N LYS A 6 18.92 -5.37 -2.81
CA LYS A 6 19.11 -6.56 -1.99
C LYS A 6 18.52 -6.34 -0.60
N ASP A 7 18.01 -7.42 0.00
CA ASP A 7 17.57 -7.47 1.40
C ASP A 7 16.45 -6.48 1.81
N VAL A 8 15.63 -6.04 0.85
CA VAL A 8 14.45 -5.21 1.12
C VAL A 8 13.28 -6.06 1.64
N ARG A 9 12.69 -5.63 2.76
CA ARG A 9 11.53 -6.30 3.39
C ARG A 9 10.22 -5.58 3.15
N TRP A 10 10.26 -4.25 3.10
CA TRP A 10 9.10 -3.37 3.02
C TRP A 10 9.37 -2.26 2.01
N PHE A 11 8.32 -1.88 1.27
CA PHE A 11 8.28 -0.63 0.51
C PHE A 11 7.23 0.26 1.15
N VAL A 12 7.56 1.53 1.31
CA VAL A 12 6.69 2.52 1.94
C VAL A 12 6.44 3.63 0.94
N MET A 13 5.17 3.95 0.74
CA MET A 13 4.70 5.04 -0.10
C MET A 13 4.16 6.14 0.82
N GLY A 14 4.43 7.39 0.46
CA GLY A 14 3.82 8.58 1.04
C GLY A 14 3.87 9.73 0.03
N ASP A 15 3.14 10.78 0.32
CA ASP A 15 3.13 12.02 -0.45
C ASP A 15 4.35 12.90 -0.10
N ASP A 16 4.58 13.97 -0.86
CA ASP A 16 5.73 14.87 -0.68
C ASP A 16 5.68 15.69 0.61
N ASP A 17 4.52 15.73 1.26
CA ASP A 17 4.26 16.33 2.57
C ASP A 17 4.08 15.29 3.70
N THR A 18 4.30 14.00 3.42
CA THR A 18 4.21 12.93 4.43
C THR A 18 5.51 12.79 5.23
N MET A 19 5.40 12.79 6.57
CA MET A 19 6.54 12.56 7.46
C MET A 19 6.56 11.15 8.04
N PHE A 20 7.68 10.45 7.87
CA PHE A 20 7.93 9.14 8.50
C PHE A 20 8.96 9.23 9.61
N TYR A 21 8.67 8.60 10.74
CA TYR A 21 9.63 8.39 11.84
C TYR A 21 10.23 6.99 11.73
N PRO A 22 11.49 6.82 11.28
CA PRO A 22 12.03 5.50 10.92
C PRO A 22 11.97 4.47 12.06
N ASP A 23 12.27 4.86 13.29
CA ASP A 23 12.25 3.95 14.44
C ASP A 23 10.84 3.46 14.76
N ASN A 24 9.84 4.35 14.68
CA ASN A 24 8.44 4.00 14.88
C ASN A 24 7.95 3.09 13.76
N LEU A 25 8.28 3.44 12.51
CA LEU A 25 7.93 2.65 11.34
C LEU A 25 8.50 1.23 11.42
N VAL A 26 9.78 1.09 11.77
CA VAL A 26 10.41 -0.21 11.97
C VAL A 26 9.76 -0.97 13.13
N ARG A 27 9.44 -0.30 14.25
CA ARG A 27 8.76 -0.91 15.39
C ARG A 27 7.38 -1.47 15.01
N VAL A 28 6.62 -0.72 14.23
CA VAL A 28 5.30 -1.14 13.74
C VAL A 28 5.43 -2.31 12.76
N LEU A 29 6.28 -2.18 11.73
CA LEU A 29 6.42 -3.20 10.69
C LEU A 29 7.03 -4.52 11.22
N LYS A 30 7.77 -4.48 12.33
CA LYS A 30 8.27 -5.68 13.02
C LYS A 30 7.15 -6.58 13.58
N LYS A 31 5.92 -6.07 13.74
CA LYS A 31 4.77 -6.86 14.20
C LYS A 31 4.31 -7.89 13.15
N TYR A 32 4.72 -7.71 11.89
CA TYR A 32 4.20 -8.47 10.75
C TYR A 32 5.29 -9.34 10.11
N ASP A 33 4.91 -10.55 9.68
CA ASP A 33 5.80 -11.44 8.93
C ASP A 33 6.00 -10.90 7.50
N HIS A 34 7.17 -10.29 7.26
CA HIS A 34 7.51 -9.68 5.97
C HIS A 34 7.61 -10.68 4.80
N THR A 35 7.52 -11.99 5.06
CA THR A 35 7.48 -13.04 4.03
C THR A 35 6.07 -13.32 3.50
N GLN A 36 5.03 -12.79 4.15
CA GLN A 36 3.64 -12.83 3.68
C GLN A 36 3.28 -11.58 2.87
N MET A 37 2.15 -11.61 2.17
CA MET A 37 1.62 -10.45 1.44
C MET A 37 0.85 -9.54 2.40
N TYR A 38 1.38 -8.34 2.64
CA TYR A 38 0.77 -7.34 3.50
C TYR A 38 0.62 -6.02 2.77
N TYR A 39 -0.55 -5.41 2.93
CA TYR A 39 -0.88 -4.04 2.58
C TYR A 39 -1.30 -3.34 3.87
N ILE A 40 -0.45 -2.46 4.41
CA ILE A 40 -0.59 -1.89 5.75
C ILE A 40 -0.72 -0.38 5.65
N GLY A 41 -1.73 0.19 6.30
CA GLY A 41 -1.94 1.64 6.34
C GLY A 41 -3.26 1.99 7.03
N SER A 42 -3.74 3.22 6.81
CA SER A 42 -5.00 3.69 7.38
C SER A 42 -5.96 4.19 6.31
N ASN A 43 -7.25 4.11 6.62
CA ASN A 43 -8.31 4.69 5.82
C ASN A 43 -8.35 6.23 6.01
N SER A 44 -9.19 6.91 5.23
CA SER A 44 -9.32 8.37 5.22
C SER A 44 -9.96 8.91 6.51
N GLU A 45 -9.66 10.16 6.85
CA GLU A 45 -10.39 10.95 7.85
C GLU A 45 -11.82 11.30 7.40
N THR A 46 -12.08 11.26 6.10
CA THR A 46 -13.37 11.60 5.50
C THR A 46 -14.31 10.39 5.47
N HIS A 47 -15.47 10.52 6.12
CA HIS A 47 -16.48 9.46 6.18
C HIS A 47 -16.97 9.00 4.79
N LEU A 48 -17.22 9.93 3.88
CA LEU A 48 -17.69 9.61 2.52
C LEU A 48 -16.67 8.77 1.75
N GLN A 49 -15.38 9.13 1.81
CA GLN A 49 -14.32 8.37 1.16
C GLN A 49 -14.22 6.95 1.73
N ASN A 50 -14.33 6.80 3.05
CA ASN A 50 -14.33 5.48 3.69
C ASN A 50 -15.48 4.58 3.22
N ILE A 51 -16.66 5.13 2.98
CA ILE A 51 -17.79 4.36 2.43
C ILE A 51 -17.48 3.93 0.99
N VAL A 52 -17.04 4.87 0.14
CA VAL A 52 -16.74 4.60 -1.28
C VAL A 52 -15.73 3.46 -1.44
N PHE A 53 -14.70 3.44 -0.59
CA PHE A 53 -13.65 2.41 -0.62
C PHE A 53 -13.91 1.23 0.31
N SER A 54 -15.14 1.06 0.80
CA SER A 54 -15.52 -0.02 1.71
C SER A 54 -14.53 -0.22 2.86
N ASN A 55 -13.96 0.90 3.35
CA ASN A 55 -12.99 0.90 4.44
C ASN A 55 -11.69 0.10 4.16
N GLY A 56 -11.44 -0.28 2.90
CA GLY A 56 -10.39 -1.23 2.48
C GLY A 56 -9.20 -0.62 1.74
N MET A 57 -9.17 0.70 1.55
CA MET A 57 -8.03 1.40 0.93
C MET A 57 -7.19 2.12 1.98
N ALA A 58 -5.86 1.99 1.89
CA ALA A 58 -4.94 2.88 2.56
C ALA A 58 -4.76 4.16 1.73
N PHE A 59 -4.95 5.31 2.36
CA PHE A 59 -4.86 6.61 1.69
C PHE A 59 -3.41 7.12 1.68
N GLY A 60 -3.00 7.71 0.55
CA GLY A 60 -1.62 8.14 0.29
C GLY A 60 -1.05 9.13 1.31
N GLY A 61 -1.87 10.08 1.79
CA GLY A 61 -1.40 11.16 2.67
C GLY A 61 -0.96 10.71 4.07
N ALA A 62 -1.46 9.57 4.57
CA ALA A 62 -0.94 8.94 5.80
C ALA A 62 0.26 8.01 5.52
N GLY A 63 0.51 7.73 4.24
CA GLY A 63 1.39 6.69 3.77
C GLY A 63 0.86 5.28 3.99
N PHE A 64 1.46 4.34 3.28
CA PHE A 64 1.21 2.91 3.46
C PHE A 64 2.46 2.09 3.17
N ALA A 65 2.53 0.90 3.77
CA ALA A 65 3.59 -0.06 3.56
C ALA A 65 3.07 -1.31 2.85
N ILE A 66 3.87 -1.83 1.93
CA ILE A 66 3.65 -3.14 1.32
C ILE A 66 4.85 -4.04 1.56
N SER A 67 4.60 -5.32 1.82
CA SER A 67 5.66 -6.30 1.99
C SER A 67 6.34 -6.62 0.65
N TYR A 68 7.58 -7.10 0.71
CA TYR A 68 8.35 -7.46 -0.49
C TYR A 68 7.63 -8.48 -1.40
N PRO A 69 7.01 -9.58 -0.89
CA PRO A 69 6.25 -10.50 -1.73
C PRO A 69 5.09 -9.83 -2.48
N LEU A 70 4.35 -8.93 -1.81
CA LEU A 70 3.26 -8.19 -2.44
C LEU A 70 3.79 -7.25 -3.53
N ALA A 71 4.85 -6.50 -3.24
CA ALA A 71 5.49 -5.62 -4.21
C ALA A 71 5.96 -6.37 -5.48
N ASN A 72 6.49 -7.59 -5.34
CA ASN A 72 6.85 -8.45 -6.48
C ASN A 72 5.66 -8.87 -7.33
N LYS A 73 4.51 -9.14 -6.70
CA LYS A 73 3.29 -9.51 -7.44
C LYS A 73 2.76 -8.30 -8.19
N ILE A 74 2.67 -7.14 -7.53
CA ILE A 74 2.27 -5.88 -8.15
C ILE A 74 3.18 -5.54 -9.35
N ASP A 75 4.50 -5.57 -9.19
CA ASP A 75 5.48 -5.23 -10.26
C ASP A 75 5.26 -6.04 -11.55
N ARG A 76 4.76 -7.27 -11.46
CA ARG A 76 4.49 -8.13 -12.63
C ARG A 76 3.18 -7.80 -13.35
N MET A 77 2.21 -7.18 -12.68
CA MET A 77 0.88 -6.90 -13.23
C MET A 77 0.53 -5.42 -13.33
N LEU A 78 1.31 -4.54 -12.71
CA LEU A 78 1.00 -3.12 -12.53
C LEU A 78 0.69 -2.42 -13.87
N ASP A 79 1.53 -2.64 -14.89
CA ASP A 79 1.35 -2.02 -16.21
C ASP A 79 0.00 -2.41 -16.83
N GLY A 80 -0.40 -3.69 -16.73
CA GLY A 80 -1.69 -4.17 -17.23
C GLY A 80 -2.88 -3.77 -16.34
N CYS A 81 -2.67 -3.69 -15.03
CA CYS A 81 -3.70 -3.22 -14.09
C CYS A 81 -4.06 -1.75 -14.35
N ILE A 82 -3.06 -0.89 -14.51
CA ILE A 82 -3.29 0.54 -14.80
C ILE A 82 -4.06 0.72 -16.11
N GLN A 83 -3.80 -0.12 -17.12
CA GLN A 83 -4.55 -0.10 -18.38
C GLN A 83 -6.00 -0.57 -18.25
N ARG A 84 -6.32 -1.44 -17.28
CA ARG A 84 -7.70 -1.90 -16.99
C ARG A 84 -8.53 -0.85 -16.25
N TYR A 85 -7.88 0.03 -15.50
CA TYR A 85 -8.51 1.07 -14.68
C TYR A 85 -8.10 2.49 -15.13
N PRO A 86 -8.31 2.89 -16.40
CA PRO A 86 -7.87 4.18 -16.91
C PRO A 86 -8.59 5.37 -16.25
N GLU A 87 -9.81 5.17 -15.75
CA GLU A 87 -10.65 6.17 -15.10
C GLU A 87 -10.21 6.53 -13.68
N LYS A 88 -9.42 5.66 -13.04
CA LYS A 88 -8.87 5.93 -11.70
C LYS A 88 -7.76 6.96 -11.85
N ILE A 89 -7.81 8.06 -11.12
CA ILE A 89 -6.85 9.16 -11.24
C ILE A 89 -5.87 9.18 -10.07
N ALA A 90 -6.36 8.95 -8.86
CA ALA A 90 -5.55 8.96 -7.65
C ALA A 90 -4.63 7.73 -7.60
N LEU A 91 -3.40 7.92 -7.11
CA LEU A 91 -2.37 6.89 -7.06
C LEU A 91 -2.75 5.76 -6.09
N ASP A 92 -3.25 6.12 -4.91
CA ASP A 92 -3.73 5.18 -3.91
C ASP A 92 -4.93 4.35 -4.41
N ASP A 93 -5.90 4.95 -5.09
CA ASP A 93 -7.03 4.25 -5.72
C ASP A 93 -6.54 3.23 -6.77
N ARG A 94 -5.60 3.61 -7.64
CA ARG A 94 -5.00 2.70 -8.63
C ARG A 94 -4.28 1.52 -7.96
N ILE A 95 -3.42 1.80 -6.98
CA ILE A 95 -2.69 0.75 -6.28
C ILE A 95 -3.65 -0.17 -5.51
N HIS A 96 -4.67 0.40 -4.87
CA HIS A 96 -5.70 -0.35 -4.18
C HIS A 96 -6.49 -1.27 -5.12
N ALA A 97 -6.85 -0.80 -6.32
CA ALA A 97 -7.49 -1.63 -7.35
C ALA A 97 -6.60 -2.83 -7.72
N CYS A 98 -5.30 -2.61 -7.98
CA CYS A 98 -4.38 -3.69 -8.32
C CYS A 98 -4.15 -4.69 -7.17
N ILE A 99 -4.07 -4.19 -5.92
CA ILE A 99 -3.93 -5.05 -4.73
C ILE A 99 -5.21 -5.87 -4.51
N SER A 100 -6.38 -5.30 -4.82
CA SER A 100 -7.66 -5.98 -4.72
C SER A 100 -7.78 -7.15 -5.71
N GLU A 101 -7.21 -7.04 -6.92
CA GLU A 101 -7.11 -8.18 -7.85
C GLU A 101 -6.28 -9.35 -7.28
N LEU A 102 -5.32 -9.06 -6.40
CA LEU A 102 -4.50 -10.05 -5.71
C LEU A 102 -5.18 -10.63 -4.46
N GLY A 103 -6.37 -10.12 -4.08
CA GLY A 103 -7.13 -10.58 -2.92
C GLY A 103 -6.47 -10.26 -1.57
N VAL A 104 -5.57 -9.27 -1.52
CA VAL A 104 -4.85 -8.90 -0.30
C VAL A 104 -5.61 -7.76 0.40
N PRO A 105 -6.17 -8.00 1.60
CA PRO A 105 -6.94 -6.96 2.30
C PRO A 105 -6.02 -5.93 2.96
N LEU A 106 -6.57 -4.74 3.20
CA LEU A 106 -5.93 -3.73 4.04
C LEU A 106 -5.80 -4.23 5.48
N THR A 107 -4.57 -4.22 5.97
CA THR A 107 -4.24 -4.34 7.39
C THR A 107 -4.21 -2.94 7.97
N ARG A 108 -5.22 -2.61 8.77
CA ARG A 108 -5.34 -1.28 9.38
C ARG A 108 -4.31 -1.09 10.49
N GLU A 109 -3.58 0.01 10.41
CA GLU A 109 -2.59 0.42 11.40
C GLU A 109 -2.78 1.91 11.73
N PRO A 110 -3.19 2.27 12.96
CA PRO A 110 -3.42 3.66 13.34
C PRO A 110 -2.13 4.46 13.63
N GLY A 111 -0.97 3.80 13.73
CA GLY A 111 0.33 4.41 14.05
C GLY A 111 0.99 3.86 15.31
#